data_AF-A0A8R1J0Z6-F1
#
_entry.id   AF-A0A8R1J0Z6-F1
#
_cell.length_a   1.000
_cell.length_b   1.000
_cell.length_c   1.000
_cell.angle_alpha   90.00
_cell.angle_beta   90.00
_cell.angle_gamma   90.00
#
_symmetry.space_group_name_H-M   'P 1'
#
loop_
_entity.id
_entity.type
_entity.pdbx_description
1 polymer ?
#
loop_
_entity_poly.entity_id
_entity_poly.type
_entity_poly.pdbx_seq_one_letter_code
_entity_poly.pdbx_strand_id
1 'polypeptide(L)' 'MVRLLIIDEIHLLHDDRGPVLEAITVRTIRQMEQNHDECRLVGLSATLPNYQDVATFLRVKPE' A
#
# COMPACT_ATOMS: atom_id res chain seq x y z
N MET A 1 -13.04 -10.62 -8.30
CA MET A 1 -11.69 -10.13 -7.95
C MET A 1 -11.79 -9.17 -6.76
N VAL A 2 -10.69 -8.95 -6.05
CA VAL A 2 -10.65 -8.03 -4.89
C VAL A 2 -10.54 -6.60 -5.41
N ARG A 3 -11.51 -5.74 -5.07
CA ARG A 3 -11.58 -4.34 -5.53
C ARG A 3 -11.08 -3.33 -4.49
N LEU A 4 -10.82 -3.78 -3.27
CA LEU A 4 -10.40 -2.95 -2.15
C LEU A 4 -9.46 -3.76 -1.27
N LEU A 5 -8.29 -3.19 -0.97
CA LEU A 5 -7.34 -3.68 0.01
C LEU A 5 -7.11 -2.56 1.05
N ILE A 6 -7.44 -2.86 2.30
CA ILE A 6 -7.17 -1.98 3.43
C ILE A 6 -5.97 -2.56 4.19
N ILE A 7 -4.94 -1.74 4.38
CA ILE A 7 -3.75 -2.06 5.16
C ILE A 7 -3.83 -1.23 6.43
N ASP A 8 -4.18 -1.89 7.53
CA ASP A 8 -4.16 -1.25 8.84
C ASP A 8 -2.74 -1.25 9.41
N GLU A 9 -2.44 -0.23 10.22
CA GLU A 9 -1.12 0.00 10.82
C GLU A 9 0.06 -0.03 9.81
N ILE A 10 -0.09 0.65 8.67
CA ILE A 10 0.93 0.69 7.62
C ILE A 10 2.28 1.28 8.09
N HIS A 11 2.30 1.97 9.23
CA HIS A 11 3.54 2.39 9.89
C HIS A 11 4.50 1.21 10.20
N LEU A 12 3.99 -0.01 10.30
CA LEU A 12 4.77 -1.25 10.44
C LEU A 12 5.62 -1.61 9.22
N LEU A 13 5.52 -0.86 8.11
CA LEU A 13 6.48 -0.98 6.99
C LEU A 13 7.94 -0.82 7.45
N HIS A 14 8.19 -0.09 8.54
CA HIS A 14 9.53 0.11 9.10
C HIS A 14 9.94 -0.93 10.16
N ASP A 15 9.11 -1.93 10.40
CA ASP A 15 9.35 -2.99 11.39
C ASP A 15 9.71 -4.32 10.68
N ASP A 16 10.04 -5.36 11.44
CA ASP A 16 10.44 -6.68 10.92
C ASP A 16 9.37 -7.33 10.01
N ARG A 17 8.11 -6.90 10.13
CA ARG A 17 6.98 -7.37 9.30
C ARG A 17 6.80 -6.58 8.00
N GLY A 18 7.48 -5.45 7.85
CA GLY A 18 7.41 -4.59 6.68
C GLY A 18 7.59 -5.32 5.35
N PRO A 19 8.59 -6.21 5.19
CA PRO A 19 8.80 -6.95 3.94
C PRO A 19 7.60 -7.77 3.47
N VAL A 20 6.77 -8.27 4.39
CA VAL A 20 5.55 -9.02 4.04
C VAL A 20 4.47 -8.09 3.50
N LEU A 21 4.26 -6.94 4.14
CA LEU A 21 3.32 -5.91 3.68
C LEU A 21 3.73 -5.35 2.31
N GLU A 22 5.04 -5.15 2.12
CA GLU A 22 5.60 -4.74 0.83
C GLU A 22 5.31 -5.77 -0.25
N ALA A 23 5.60 -7.04 0.01
CA ALA A 23 5.38 -8.12 -0.95
C ALA A 23 3.90 -8.23 -1.37
N ILE A 24 2.97 -8.10 -0.43
CA ILE A 24 1.52 -8.11 -0.71
C ILE A 24 1.14 -6.91 -1.57
N THR A 25 1.55 -5.71 -1.17
CA THR A 25 1.20 -4.46 -1.87
C THR A 25 1.76 -4.45 -3.31
N VAL A 26 3.03 -4.78 -3.48
CA VAL A 26 3.69 -4.84 -4.80
C VAL A 26 3.03 -5.90 -5.69
N ARG A 27 2.65 -7.05 -5.13
CA ARG A 27 1.93 -8.08 -5.88
C ARG A 27 0.56 -7.59 -6.35
N THR A 28 -0.20 -6.93 -5.49
CA THR A 28 -1.50 -6.36 -5.87
C THR A 28 -1.34 -5.32 -6.96
N ILE A 29 -0.39 -4.40 -6.83
CA ILE A 29 -0.10 -3.38 -7.85
C ILE A 29 0.26 -4.03 -9.20
N ARG A 30 1.18 -5.01 -9.20
CA ARG A 30 1.54 -5.73 -10.43
C ARG A 30 0.34 -6.44 -11.07
N GLN A 31 -0.54 -7.00 -10.25
CA GLN A 31 -1.75 -7.66 -10.74
C GLN A 31 -2.71 -6.66 -11.39
N MET A 32 -2.86 -5.47 -10.81
CA MET A 32 -3.66 -4.39 -11.40
C MET A 32 -3.10 -3.94 -12.76
N GLU A 33 -1.77 -3.81 -12.86
CA GLU A 33 -1.09 -3.41 -14.11
C GLU A 33 -1.20 -4.48 -15.20
N GLN A 34 -1.01 -5.75 -14.85
CA GLN A 34 -1.01 -6.86 -15.82
C GLN A 34 -2.40 -7.20 -16.34
N ASN A 35 -3.42 -7.12 -15.48
CA ASN A 35 -4.77 -7.57 -15.81
C ASN A 35 -5.74 -6.42 -16.09
N HIS A 36 -5.29 -5.16 -15.96
CA HIS A 36 -6.15 -3.97 -16.02
C HIS A 36 -7.34 -4.03 -15.04
N ASP A 37 -7.16 -4.70 -13.90
CA ASP A 37 -8.17 -4.87 -12.87
C ASP A 37 -7.83 -4.01 -11.66
N GLU A 38 -8.52 -2.87 -11.52
CA GLU A 38 -8.22 -1.90 -10.47
C GLU A 38 -8.62 -2.39 -9.08
N CYS A 39 -7.68 -2.31 -8.14
CA CYS A 39 -7.91 -2.48 -6.71
C CYS A 39 -7.59 -1.16 -5.98
N ARG A 40 -8.54 -0.65 -5.20
CA ARG A 40 -8.30 0.53 -4.37
C ARG A 40 -7.45 0.15 -3.17
N LEU A 41 -6.33 0.85 -2.98
CA LEU A 41 -5.47 0.71 -1.81
C LEU A 41 -5.82 1.79 -0.79
N VAL A 42 -5.98 1.40 0.47
CA VAL A 42 -6.19 2.32 1.60
C VAL A 42 -5.23 1.94 2.73
N GLY A 43 -4.31 2.84 3.07
CA GLY A 43 -3.43 2.70 4.23
C GLY A 43 -3.99 3.47 5.43
N LEU A 44 -4.14 2.79 6.56
CA LEU A 44 -4.44 3.40 7.85
C LEU A 44 -3.16 3.39 8.69
N SER A 45 -2.87 4.51 9.35
CA SER A 45 -1.61 4.69 10.07
C SER A 45 -1.77 5.61 11.26
N ALA A 46 -0.93 5.42 12.28
CA ALA A 46 -0.54 6.49 13.20
C ALA A 46 0.19 7.62 12.44
N THR A 47 0.39 8.77 13.10
CA THR A 47 1.14 9.90 12.54
C THR A 47 2.58 9.49 12.20
N LEU A 48 2.95 9.62 10.92
CA LEU A 48 4.28 9.29 10.41
C LEU A 48 5.02 10.55 9.97
N PRO A 49 6.31 10.72 10.31
CA PRO A 49 7.12 11.83 9.82
C PRO A 49 7.37 11.74 8.30
N ASN A 50 7.45 10.52 7.74
CA ASN A 50 7.69 10.24 6.32
C ASN A 50 6.45 9.72 5.58
N TYR A 51 5.27 10.25 5.90
CA TYR A 51 4.01 9.78 5.31
C TYR A 51 3.95 9.96 3.78
N GLN A 52 4.69 10.92 3.20
CA GLN A 52 4.73 11.11 1.75
C GLN A 52 5.37 9.91 1.03
N ASP A 53 6.37 9.27 1.65
CA ASP A 53 7.01 8.08 1.07
C ASP A 53 6.02 6.90 1.05
N VAL A 54 5.26 6.74 2.14
CA VAL A 54 4.19 5.74 2.23
C VAL A 54 3.06 6.02 1.23
N ALA A 55 2.66 7.28 1.07
CA ALA A 55 1.66 7.68 0.08
C ALA A 55 2.14 7.38 -1.35
N THR A 56 3.40 7.68 -1.65
CA THR A 56 4.03 7.38 -2.94
C THR A 56 4.09 5.87 -3.19
N PHE A 57 4.49 5.10 -2.17
CA PHE A 57 4.50 3.64 -2.20
C PHE A 57 3.13 3.04 -2.53
N LEU A 58 2.06 3.58 -1.93
CA LEU A 58 0.68 3.19 -2.21
C LEU A 58 0.09 3.78 -3.49
N ARG A 59 0.86 4.55 -4.27
CA ARG A 59 0.41 5.27 -5.48
C ARG A 59 -0.76 6.22 -5.23
N VAL A 60 -0.80 6.83 -4.04
CA VAL A 60 -1.75 7.90 -3.73
C VAL A 60 -1.38 9.12 -4.56
N LYS A 61 -2.37 9.76 -5.20
CA LYS A 61 -2.14 10.99 -5.94
C LYS A 61 -1.82 12.11 -4.94
N PRO A 62 -0.71 12.86 -5.13
CA PRO A 62 -0.47 14.05 -4.33
C PRO A 62 -1.56 15.09 -4.63
N GLU A 63 -1.95 15.86 -3.60
CA GLU A 63 -2.87 17.01 -3.73
C GLU A 63 -2.18 18.21 -4.36
#